data_AF-A0A2D4PND7-F1
#
_entry.id   AF-A0A2D4PND7-F1
#
_cell.length_a   1.000
_cell.length_b   1.000
_cell.length_c   1.000
_cell.angle_alpha   90.00
_cell.angle_beta   90.00
_cell.angle_gamma   90.00
#
_symmetry.space_group_name_H-M   'P 1'
#
loop_
_entity.id
_entity.type
_entity.pdbx_description
1 polymer ?
#
loop_
_entity_poly.entity_id
_entity_poly.type
_entity_poly.pdbx_seq_one_letter_code
_entity_poly.pdbx_strand_id
1 'polypeptide(L)'
;EQIEHWKKIVKTQEELKDLLNKMVNLKEKIKELHQQYKEASEVKPPRDITAEFLVNSKHRDLTALCKEYDELAETQVKLEEKLQELEANPPSDVYLSSRDRQILDWHFANLEFANATPLSTLSLKHWDQDDDFEFTGSHLTVRNGYSCVPVALAEGLDIKLNTAVRQVRYTASGCEVIAVNTRSTSQTFIYKCDAVLCTLPLGVLKQQPPAVQFVPPLPEWKTSAVQRMGFGNLNKVVLCFDRVFWDPSVNLFGHVGSTTASRGELFLVWNLYKAP
;
A
#
# COMPACT_ATOMS: atom_id res chain seq x y z
N GLU A 1 14.95 -7.37 7.43
CA GLU A 1 14.74 -8.65 8.12
C GLU A 1 15.53 -9.80 7.48
N GLN A 2 15.33 -10.13 6.20
CA GLN A 2 16.08 -11.18 5.50
C GLN A 2 17.61 -11.09 5.66
N ILE A 3 18.21 -9.93 5.38
CA ILE A 3 19.67 -9.74 5.50
C ILE A 3 20.16 -10.00 6.93
N GLU A 4 19.39 -9.57 7.94
CA GLU A 4 19.75 -9.79 9.34
C GLU A 4 19.65 -11.27 9.71
N HIS A 5 18.61 -11.95 9.23
CA HIS A 5 18.43 -13.38 9.39
C HIS A 5 19.61 -14.17 8.80
N TRP A 6 19.99 -13.91 7.54
CA TRP A 6 21.14 -14.56 6.91
C TRP A 6 22.47 -14.24 7.61
N LYS A 7 22.64 -13.01 8.14
CA LYS A 7 23.80 -12.66 8.97
C LYS A 7 23.87 -13.49 10.26
N LYS A 8 22.73 -13.82 10.89
CA LYS A 8 22.69 -14.71 12.07
C LYS A 8 23.09 -16.14 11.72
N ILE A 9 22.69 -16.62 10.55
CA ILE A 9 23.13 -17.93 10.02
C ILE A 9 24.64 -17.92 9.79
N VAL A 10 25.18 -16.96 9.03
CA VAL A 10 26.62 -16.86 8.75
C VAL A 10 27.43 -16.75 10.05
N LYS A 11 26.98 -15.94 11.02
CA LYS A 11 27.63 -15.84 12.33
C LYS A 11 27.68 -17.20 13.04
N THR A 12 26.58 -17.97 13.01
CA THR A 12 26.51 -19.30 13.64
C THR A 12 27.40 -20.30 12.89
N GLN A 13 27.48 -20.21 11.55
CA GLN A 13 28.40 -21.02 10.74
C GLN A 13 29.87 -20.69 11.00
N GLU A 14 30.21 -19.42 11.23
CA GLU A 14 31.57 -19.02 11.62
C GLU A 14 31.95 -19.56 13.00
N GLU A 15 31.04 -19.46 13.99
CA GLU A 15 31.20 -20.07 15.31
C GLU A 15 31.41 -21.60 15.20
N LEU A 16 30.63 -22.27 14.34
CA LEU A 16 30.76 -23.71 14.09
C LEU A 16 32.06 -24.08 13.38
N LYS A 17 32.48 -23.29 12.38
CA LYS A 17 33.76 -23.50 11.67
C LYS A 17 34.94 -23.42 12.64
N ASP A 18 34.96 -22.43 13.52
CA ASP A 18 36.02 -22.27 14.51
C ASP A 18 36.03 -23.43 15.52
N LEU A 19 34.84 -23.92 15.92
CA LEU A 19 34.69 -25.09 16.77
C LEU A 19 35.25 -26.36 16.10
N LEU A 20 34.86 -26.62 14.84
CA LEU A 20 35.32 -27.78 14.08
C LEU A 20 36.84 -27.77 13.88
N ASN A 21 37.44 -26.61 13.61
CA ASN A 21 38.89 -26.47 13.53
C ASN A 21 39.59 -26.84 14.86
N LYS A 22 39.02 -26.45 16.00
CA LYS A 22 39.54 -26.84 17.33
C LYS A 22 39.42 -28.35 17.54
N MET A 23 38.27 -28.94 17.22
CA MET A 23 38.05 -30.38 17.34
C MET A 23 39.00 -31.20 16.47
N VAL A 24 39.25 -30.79 15.23
CA VAL A 24 40.20 -31.46 14.33
C VAL A 24 41.62 -31.43 14.92
N ASN A 25 42.08 -30.28 15.40
CA ASN A 25 43.40 -30.15 16.02
C ASN A 25 43.51 -30.98 17.32
N LEU A 26 42.45 -30.99 18.15
CA LEU A 26 42.41 -31.76 19.38
C LEU A 26 42.40 -33.27 19.12
N LYS A 27 41.70 -33.72 18.07
CA LYS A 27 41.67 -35.12 17.64
C LYS A 27 43.06 -35.62 17.22
N GLU A 28 43.83 -34.81 16.49
CA GLU A 28 45.22 -35.19 16.14
C GLU A 28 46.11 -35.27 17.39
N LYS A 29 45.96 -34.37 18.37
CA LYS A 29 46.67 -34.47 19.66
C LYS A 29 46.30 -35.73 20.44
N ILE A 30 45.01 -36.07 20.51
CA ILE A 30 44.51 -37.29 21.15
C ILE A 30 45.13 -38.52 20.48
N LYS A 31 45.16 -38.54 19.14
CA LYS A 31 45.74 -39.64 18.36
C LYS A 31 47.23 -39.82 18.64
N GLU A 32 48.01 -38.75 18.66
CA GLU A 32 49.43 -38.78 19.00
C GLU A 32 49.66 -39.25 20.45
N LEU A 33 48.90 -38.69 21.40
CA LEU A 33 49.03 -39.01 22.81
C LEU A 33 48.59 -40.44 23.13
N HIS A 34 47.60 -40.96 22.43
CA HIS A 34 47.18 -42.36 22.51
C HIS A 34 48.28 -43.30 22.02
N GLN A 35 48.97 -42.95 20.92
CA GLN A 35 50.12 -43.71 20.43
C GLN A 35 51.25 -43.74 21.47
N GLN A 36 51.59 -42.59 22.07
CA GLN A 36 52.59 -42.50 23.14
C GLN A 36 52.20 -43.31 24.40
N TYR A 37 50.91 -43.25 24.79
CA TYR A 37 50.38 -44.06 25.88
C TYR A 37 50.52 -45.56 25.60
N LYS A 38 50.22 -45.99 24.37
CA LYS A 38 50.32 -47.38 23.93
C LYS A 38 51.77 -47.87 24.00
N GLU A 39 52.72 -47.11 23.45
CA GLU A 39 54.15 -47.40 23.51
C GLU A 39 54.66 -47.48 24.97
N ALA A 40 54.26 -46.54 25.83
CA ALA A 40 54.59 -46.58 27.25
C ALA A 40 54.00 -47.81 27.95
N SER A 41 52.80 -48.25 27.55
CA SER A 41 52.09 -49.39 28.13
C SER A 41 52.69 -50.75 27.73
N GLU A 42 53.37 -50.83 26.58
CA GLU A 42 54.02 -52.05 26.07
C GLU A 42 55.22 -52.52 26.91
N VAL A 43 55.84 -51.63 27.69
CA VAL A 43 56.91 -51.97 28.66
C VAL A 43 56.35 -52.88 29.75
N LYS A 44 56.55 -54.20 29.69
CA LYS A 44 55.89 -55.13 30.64
C LYS A 44 56.35 -54.94 32.11
N PRO A 45 55.47 -55.17 33.10
CA PRO A 45 55.88 -55.19 34.52
C PRO A 45 56.86 -56.33 34.84
N PRO A 46 57.73 -56.18 35.85
CA PRO A 46 57.90 -55.01 36.72
C PRO A 46 58.68 -53.88 36.03
N ARG A 47 58.24 -52.62 36.24
CA ARG A 47 58.84 -51.41 35.66
C ARG A 47 59.34 -50.50 36.79
N ASP A 48 60.28 -49.61 36.51
CA ASP A 48 60.67 -48.58 37.48
C ASP A 48 59.56 -47.51 37.66
N ILE A 49 59.70 -46.69 38.70
CA ILE A 49 58.69 -45.67 39.03
C ILE A 49 58.53 -44.60 37.94
N THR A 50 59.55 -44.38 37.11
CA THR A 50 59.48 -43.41 36.00
C THR A 50 58.67 -43.94 34.83
N ALA A 51 58.79 -45.23 34.50
CA ALA A 51 57.96 -45.90 33.50
C ALA A 51 56.50 -46.02 33.95
N GLU A 52 56.26 -46.29 35.23
CA GLU A 52 54.91 -46.31 35.82
C GLU A 52 54.29 -44.90 35.83
N PHE A 53 55.06 -43.87 36.18
CA PHE A 53 54.62 -42.48 36.10
C PHE A 53 54.29 -42.07 34.66
N LEU A 54 55.08 -42.49 33.67
CA LEU A 54 54.85 -42.16 32.26
C LEU A 54 53.50 -42.71 31.76
N VAL A 55 53.16 -43.96 32.07
CA VAL A 55 51.87 -44.56 31.72
C VAL A 55 50.71 -43.79 32.36
N ASN A 56 50.78 -43.56 33.68
CA ASN A 56 49.73 -42.88 34.43
C ASN A 56 49.57 -41.40 34.00
N SER A 57 50.67 -40.71 33.72
CA SER A 57 50.68 -39.33 33.23
C SER A 57 50.02 -39.24 31.85
N LYS A 58 50.40 -40.11 30.91
CA LYS A 58 49.80 -40.16 29.57
C LYS A 58 48.33 -40.57 29.61
N HIS A 59 47.95 -41.47 30.51
CA HIS A 59 46.55 -41.84 30.71
C HIS A 59 45.70 -40.66 31.22
N ARG A 60 46.21 -39.92 32.22
CA ARG A 60 45.56 -38.70 32.72
C ARG A 60 45.41 -37.66 31.61
N ASP A 61 46.49 -37.37 30.90
CA ASP A 61 46.50 -36.35 29.85
C ASP A 61 45.56 -36.74 28.70
N LEU A 62 45.53 -38.02 28.31
CA LEU A 62 44.61 -38.54 27.30
C LEU A 62 43.16 -38.40 27.75
N THR A 63 42.87 -38.77 29.00
CA THR A 63 41.52 -38.64 29.57
C THR A 63 41.06 -37.18 29.61
N ALA A 64 41.97 -36.26 29.95
CA ALA A 64 41.68 -34.83 29.97
C ALA A 64 41.36 -34.29 28.56
N LEU A 65 42.14 -34.65 27.54
CA LEU A 65 41.88 -34.23 26.16
C LEU A 65 40.60 -34.86 25.59
N CYS A 66 40.31 -36.13 25.90
CA CYS A 66 39.05 -36.76 25.51
C CYS A 66 37.84 -36.02 26.11
N LYS A 67 37.92 -35.65 27.39
CA LYS A 67 36.86 -34.86 28.03
C LYS A 67 36.67 -33.49 27.35
N GLU A 68 37.76 -32.79 27.02
CA GLU A 68 37.69 -31.52 26.27
C GLU A 68 37.05 -31.73 24.88
N TYR A 69 37.34 -32.85 24.21
CA TYR A 69 36.73 -33.18 22.93
C TYR A 69 35.22 -33.44 23.04
N ASP A 70 34.79 -34.16 24.09
CA ASP A 70 33.38 -34.43 24.35
C ASP A 70 32.59 -33.12 24.61
N GLU A 71 33.17 -32.17 25.38
CA GLU A 71 32.58 -30.85 25.61
C GLU A 71 32.43 -30.02 24.32
N LEU A 72 33.43 -30.10 23.41
CA LEU A 72 33.34 -29.48 22.09
C LEU A 72 32.28 -30.15 21.21
N ALA A 73 32.15 -31.49 21.26
CA ALA A 73 31.14 -32.22 20.51
C ALA A 73 29.71 -31.88 20.99
N GLU A 74 29.48 -31.72 22.29
CA GLU A 74 28.20 -31.21 22.81
C GLU A 74 27.88 -29.80 22.30
N THR A 75 28.91 -28.95 22.20
CA THR A 75 28.75 -27.59 21.65
C THR A 75 28.45 -27.61 20.16
N GLN A 76 29.03 -28.57 19.42
CA GLN A 76 28.77 -28.76 17.99
C GLN A 76 27.29 -29.05 17.75
N VAL A 77 26.72 -30.00 18.49
CA VAL A 77 25.29 -30.36 18.38
C VAL A 77 24.40 -29.14 18.60
N LYS A 78 24.67 -28.33 19.63
CA LYS A 78 23.89 -27.10 19.92
C LYS A 78 23.96 -26.07 18.79
N LEU A 79 25.12 -25.89 18.17
CA LEU A 79 25.28 -24.95 17.05
C LEU A 79 24.59 -25.48 15.79
N GLU A 80 24.65 -26.79 15.53
CA GLU A 80 23.95 -27.44 14.41
C GLU A 80 22.42 -27.36 14.58
N GLU A 81 21.89 -27.61 15.78
CA GLU A 81 20.46 -27.44 16.10
C GLU A 81 20.00 -25.99 15.89
N LYS A 82 20.78 -25.02 16.38
CA LYS A 82 20.49 -23.60 16.17
C LYS A 82 20.53 -23.21 14.68
N LEU A 83 21.44 -23.81 13.91
CA LEU A 83 21.51 -23.59 12.47
C LEU A 83 20.25 -24.12 11.78
N GLN A 84 19.82 -25.34 12.11
CA GLN A 84 18.59 -25.94 11.60
C GLN A 84 17.35 -25.11 11.97
N GLU A 85 17.29 -24.59 13.20
CA GLU A 85 16.20 -23.71 13.64
C GLU A 85 16.14 -22.42 12.81
N LEU A 86 17.29 -21.79 12.54
CA LEU A 86 17.34 -20.59 11.70
C LEU A 86 16.94 -20.92 10.25
N GLU A 87 17.48 -21.99 9.67
CA GLU A 87 17.17 -22.40 8.30
C GLU A 87 15.71 -22.82 8.10
N ALA A 88 15.07 -23.36 9.13
CA ALA A 88 13.65 -23.75 9.10
C ALA A 88 12.67 -22.57 9.24
N ASN A 89 13.13 -21.41 9.72
CA ASN A 89 12.29 -20.25 10.02
C ASN A 89 12.75 -18.99 9.26
N PRO A 90 12.74 -18.99 7.91
CA PRO A 90 13.07 -17.81 7.14
C PRO A 90 11.99 -16.72 7.34
N PRO A 91 12.38 -15.42 7.33
CA PRO A 91 11.41 -14.33 7.33
C PRO A 91 10.65 -14.29 6.01
N SER A 92 9.59 -13.47 5.94
CA SER A 92 8.81 -13.26 4.72
C SER A 92 9.70 -12.98 3.50
N ASP A 93 9.43 -13.68 2.40
CA ASP A 93 10.23 -13.58 1.17
C ASP A 93 9.92 -12.29 0.38
N VAL A 94 8.64 -11.93 0.33
CA VAL A 94 8.15 -10.70 -0.30
C VAL A 94 7.18 -9.99 0.62
N TYR A 95 7.07 -8.67 0.46
CA TYR A 95 6.04 -7.91 1.15
C TYR A 95 4.66 -8.17 0.55
N LEU A 96 4.55 -8.08 -0.78
CA LEU A 96 3.35 -8.39 -1.54
C LEU A 96 3.75 -9.16 -2.80
N SER A 97 3.07 -10.25 -3.09
CA SER A 97 3.19 -10.89 -4.40
C SER A 97 2.54 -10.02 -5.49
N SER A 98 2.76 -10.37 -6.76
CA SER A 98 2.10 -9.68 -7.88
C SER A 98 0.57 -9.74 -7.78
N ARG A 99 0.02 -10.85 -7.29
CA ARG A 99 -1.43 -11.02 -7.10
C ARG A 99 -1.95 -10.17 -5.95
N ASP A 100 -1.22 -10.12 -4.84
CA ASP A 100 -1.60 -9.25 -3.71
C ASP A 100 -1.54 -7.78 -4.12
N ARG A 101 -0.52 -7.41 -4.92
CA ARG A 101 -0.38 -6.05 -5.44
C ARG A 101 -1.54 -5.66 -6.35
N GLN A 102 -2.00 -6.55 -7.22
CA GLN A 102 -3.16 -6.28 -8.08
C GLN A 102 -4.44 -6.06 -7.27
N ILE A 103 -4.67 -6.87 -6.24
CA ILE A 103 -5.83 -6.71 -5.34
C ILE A 103 -5.70 -5.40 -4.53
N LEU A 104 -4.50 -5.07 -4.06
CA LEU A 104 -4.26 -3.78 -3.40
C LEU A 104 -4.51 -2.60 -4.34
N ASP A 105 -4.11 -2.71 -5.61
CA ASP A 105 -4.40 -1.70 -6.63
C ASP A 105 -5.91 -1.52 -6.86
N TRP A 106 -6.74 -2.55 -6.68
CA TRP A 106 -8.20 -2.39 -6.69
C TRP A 106 -8.68 -1.50 -5.53
N HIS A 107 -8.11 -1.63 -4.33
CA HIS A 107 -8.42 -0.75 -3.21
C HIS A 107 -7.96 0.69 -3.47
N PHE A 108 -6.80 0.88 -4.12
CA PHE A 108 -6.39 2.21 -4.56
C PHE A 108 -7.34 2.78 -5.61
N ALA A 109 -7.80 1.98 -6.57
CA ALA A 109 -8.80 2.39 -7.55
C ALA A 109 -10.12 2.81 -6.89
N ASN A 110 -10.55 2.09 -5.84
CA ASN A 110 -11.74 2.44 -5.07
C ASN A 110 -11.58 3.78 -4.34
N LEU A 111 -10.38 4.08 -3.83
CA LEU A 111 -10.07 5.37 -3.23
C LEU A 111 -10.00 6.51 -4.27
N GLU A 112 -9.47 6.23 -5.46
CA GLU A 112 -9.48 7.17 -6.60
C GLU A 112 -10.90 7.44 -7.10
N PHE A 113 -11.78 6.43 -7.06
CA PHE A 113 -13.20 6.56 -7.35
C PHE A 113 -13.91 7.48 -6.34
N ALA A 114 -13.68 7.27 -5.03
CA ALA A 114 -14.29 8.10 -3.98
C ALA A 114 -13.88 9.57 -4.10
N ASN A 115 -12.60 9.83 -4.40
CA ASN A 115 -12.05 11.17 -4.55
C ASN A 115 -12.18 11.74 -5.98
N ALA A 116 -12.70 10.96 -6.92
CA ALA A 116 -12.78 11.27 -8.34
C ALA A 116 -11.45 11.73 -8.97
N THR A 117 -10.29 11.28 -8.50
CA THR A 117 -8.99 11.76 -8.99
C THR A 117 -7.89 10.74 -8.72
N PRO A 118 -6.81 10.69 -9.51
CA PRO A 118 -5.65 9.86 -9.21
C PRO A 118 -5.02 10.24 -7.85
N LEU A 119 -4.57 9.24 -7.08
CA LEU A 119 -4.00 9.47 -5.74
C LEU A 119 -2.78 10.40 -5.76
N SER A 120 -2.06 10.46 -6.89
CA SER A 120 -0.90 11.35 -7.07
C SER A 120 -1.25 12.85 -7.03
N THR A 121 -2.54 13.20 -7.11
CA THR A 121 -3.02 14.59 -7.10
C THR A 121 -3.62 15.00 -5.75
N LEU A 122 -3.87 14.04 -4.86
CA LEU A 122 -4.43 14.30 -3.54
C LEU A 122 -3.38 14.90 -2.62
N SER A 123 -3.82 15.86 -1.79
CA SER A 123 -2.96 16.44 -0.76
C SER A 123 -2.79 15.44 0.37
N LEU A 124 -1.58 14.92 0.58
CA LEU A 124 -1.30 13.95 1.65
C LEU A 124 -1.80 14.41 3.03
N LYS A 125 -1.77 15.72 3.31
CA LYS A 125 -2.15 16.28 4.62
C LYS A 125 -3.65 16.58 4.76
N HIS A 126 -4.35 16.79 3.66
CA HIS A 126 -5.67 17.45 3.68
C HIS A 126 -6.71 16.76 2.78
N TRP A 127 -6.44 15.56 2.28
CA TRP A 127 -7.39 14.86 1.40
C TRP A 127 -8.62 14.35 2.16
N ASP A 128 -8.47 14.08 3.45
CA ASP A 128 -9.41 13.53 4.42
C ASP A 128 -9.85 14.57 5.47
N GLN A 129 -9.67 15.87 5.19
CA GLN A 129 -9.98 16.93 6.15
C GLN A 129 -11.48 17.05 6.49
N ASP A 130 -12.36 16.46 5.67
CA ASP A 130 -13.81 16.46 5.84
C ASP A 130 -14.35 15.19 6.52
N ASP A 131 -13.49 14.22 6.84
CA ASP A 131 -13.87 12.96 7.51
C ASP A 131 -14.51 13.22 8.90
N ASP A 132 -14.07 14.26 9.62
CA ASP A 132 -14.63 14.65 10.92
C ASP A 132 -16.12 15.05 10.85
N PHE A 133 -16.66 15.26 9.64
CA PHE A 133 -18.04 15.68 9.39
C PHE A 133 -18.89 14.60 8.70
N GLU A 134 -18.43 13.35 8.67
CA GLU A 134 -19.21 12.23 8.13
C GLU A 134 -20.58 12.10 8.82
N PHE A 135 -21.64 11.89 8.03
CA PHE A 135 -22.96 11.61 8.58
C PHE A 135 -23.05 10.20 9.15
N THR A 136 -23.67 10.05 10.31
CA THR A 136 -23.95 8.72 10.88
C THR A 136 -25.00 7.95 10.07
N GLY A 137 -24.84 6.64 9.97
CA GLY A 137 -25.83 5.74 9.39
C GLY A 137 -25.36 5.11 8.08
N SER A 138 -26.15 4.16 7.56
CA SER A 138 -25.80 3.49 6.31
C SER A 138 -25.96 4.42 5.11
N HIS A 139 -25.07 4.30 4.13
CA HIS A 139 -25.23 4.95 2.84
C HIS A 139 -26.48 4.43 2.12
N LEU A 140 -27.22 5.32 1.47
CA LEU A 140 -28.47 5.03 0.77
C LEU A 140 -28.38 5.40 -0.71
N THR A 141 -29.25 4.79 -1.52
CA THR A 141 -29.37 5.09 -2.96
C THR A 141 -30.78 5.55 -3.30
N VAL A 142 -30.90 6.54 -4.19
CA VAL A 142 -32.19 7.09 -4.62
C VAL A 142 -32.74 6.24 -5.76
N ARG A 143 -33.55 5.23 -5.43
CA ARG A 143 -34.00 4.21 -6.40
C ARG A 143 -34.87 4.73 -7.55
N ASN A 144 -35.50 5.89 -7.39
CA ASN A 144 -36.30 6.57 -8.42
C ASN A 144 -35.51 7.65 -9.20
N GLY A 145 -34.19 7.69 -9.03
CA GLY A 145 -33.32 8.67 -9.68
C GLY A 145 -33.20 9.95 -8.87
N TYR A 146 -31.96 10.41 -8.65
CA TYR A 146 -31.68 11.61 -7.85
C TYR A 146 -32.19 12.91 -8.51
N SER A 147 -32.60 12.89 -9.79
CA SER A 147 -33.19 14.06 -10.45
C SER A 147 -34.51 14.52 -9.82
N CYS A 148 -35.20 13.67 -9.05
CA CYS A 148 -36.45 14.04 -8.38
C CYS A 148 -36.26 15.22 -7.41
N VAL A 149 -35.09 15.35 -6.78
CA VAL A 149 -34.78 16.43 -5.84
C VAL A 149 -34.68 17.80 -6.54
N PRO A 150 -33.78 18.03 -7.51
CA PRO A 150 -33.70 19.33 -8.18
C PRO A 150 -34.97 19.68 -8.96
N VAL A 151 -35.72 18.69 -9.48
CA VAL A 151 -37.01 18.94 -10.14
C VAL A 151 -38.04 19.48 -9.14
N ALA A 152 -38.13 18.90 -7.94
CA ALA A 152 -39.03 19.39 -6.90
C ALA A 152 -38.60 20.79 -6.39
N LEU A 153 -37.31 21.01 -6.16
CA LEU A 153 -36.79 22.31 -5.71
C LEU A 153 -36.97 23.44 -6.74
N ALA A 154 -37.10 23.09 -8.02
CA ALA A 154 -37.33 24.04 -9.10
C ALA A 154 -38.78 24.55 -9.18
N GLU A 155 -39.71 23.93 -8.44
CA GLU A 155 -41.12 24.31 -8.47
C GLU A 155 -41.32 25.76 -8.01
N GLY A 156 -42.06 26.53 -8.82
CA GLY A 156 -42.35 27.95 -8.54
C GLY A 156 -41.19 28.91 -8.80
N LEU A 157 -40.03 28.44 -9.25
CA LEU A 157 -38.88 29.29 -9.56
C LEU A 157 -38.85 29.72 -11.02
N ASP A 158 -38.34 30.94 -11.26
CA ASP A 158 -38.11 31.44 -12.61
C ASP A 158 -36.76 30.97 -13.17
N ILE A 159 -36.77 29.80 -13.84
CA ILE A 159 -35.56 29.18 -14.36
C ILE A 159 -35.47 29.33 -15.88
N LYS A 160 -34.38 29.95 -16.35
CA LYS A 160 -34.09 30.11 -17.77
C LYS A 160 -33.16 29.00 -18.28
N LEU A 161 -33.75 27.87 -18.69
CA LEU A 161 -33.01 26.80 -19.37
C LEU A 161 -32.43 27.28 -20.71
N ASN A 162 -31.45 26.53 -21.26
CA ASN A 162 -30.81 26.83 -22.55
C ASN A 162 -30.21 28.24 -22.64
N THR A 163 -29.80 28.81 -21.51
CA THR A 163 -29.27 30.18 -21.39
C THR A 163 -27.86 30.11 -20.83
N ALA A 164 -26.86 30.11 -21.72
CA ALA A 164 -25.45 30.04 -21.32
C ALA A 164 -24.93 31.44 -20.99
N VAL A 165 -24.59 31.68 -19.72
CA VAL A 165 -23.90 32.90 -19.30
C VAL A 165 -22.55 32.98 -20.01
N ARG A 166 -22.21 34.16 -20.53
CA ARG A 166 -20.94 34.46 -21.20
C ARG A 166 -20.15 35.53 -20.47
N GLN A 167 -20.85 36.45 -19.80
CA GLN A 167 -20.19 37.52 -19.08
C GLN A 167 -21.00 37.93 -17.85
N VAL A 168 -20.30 38.16 -16.74
CA VAL A 168 -20.86 38.70 -15.50
C VAL A 168 -20.21 40.06 -15.25
N ARG A 169 -21.01 41.13 -15.30
CA ARG A 169 -20.59 42.49 -14.97
C ARG A 169 -21.08 42.85 -13.58
N TYR A 170 -20.21 43.36 -12.72
CA TYR A 170 -20.57 43.82 -11.38
C TYR A 170 -19.94 45.18 -11.07
N THR A 171 -20.74 46.11 -10.57
CA THR A 171 -20.32 47.48 -10.24
C THR A 171 -20.90 47.92 -8.90
N ALA A 172 -20.54 49.12 -8.44
CA ALA A 172 -21.09 49.69 -7.21
C ALA A 172 -22.61 49.96 -7.28
N SER A 173 -23.19 50.04 -8.48
CA SER A 173 -24.61 50.37 -8.70
C SER A 173 -25.46 49.20 -9.17
N GLY A 174 -24.93 47.97 -9.15
CA GLY A 174 -25.65 46.76 -9.54
C GLY A 174 -24.84 45.83 -10.44
N CYS A 175 -25.53 44.84 -11.02
CA CYS A 175 -24.93 43.81 -11.84
C CYS A 175 -25.68 43.62 -13.17
N GLU A 176 -24.95 43.20 -14.21
CA GLU A 176 -25.51 42.82 -15.50
C GLU A 176 -24.93 41.48 -15.94
N VAL A 177 -25.80 40.49 -16.20
CA VAL A 177 -25.40 39.18 -16.71
C VAL A 177 -25.76 39.07 -18.19
N ILE A 178 -24.76 38.82 -19.02
CA ILE A 178 -24.90 38.61 -20.46
C ILE A 178 -24.89 37.12 -20.72
N ALA A 179 -25.93 36.64 -21.38
CA ALA A 179 -26.08 35.23 -21.73
C ALA A 179 -26.53 35.07 -23.18
N VAL A 180 -26.33 33.88 -23.74
CA VAL A 180 -26.77 33.52 -25.08
C VAL A 180 -27.62 32.26 -25.07
N ASN A 181 -28.52 32.13 -26.04
CA ASN A 181 -29.28 30.89 -26.23
C ASN A 181 -28.33 29.77 -26.69
N THR A 182 -28.34 28.63 -26.01
CA THR A 182 -27.46 27.49 -26.36
C THR A 182 -27.82 26.86 -27.71
N ARG A 183 -29.07 27.02 -28.17
CA ARG A 183 -29.54 26.51 -29.47
C ARG A 183 -29.25 27.45 -30.63
N SER A 184 -29.10 28.75 -30.35
CA SER A 184 -28.77 29.78 -31.35
C SER A 184 -27.99 30.91 -30.67
N THR A 185 -26.67 30.87 -30.80
CA THR A 185 -25.76 31.77 -30.08
C THR A 185 -25.82 33.24 -30.49
N SER A 186 -26.53 33.55 -31.59
CA SER A 186 -26.79 34.92 -32.04
C SER A 186 -27.76 35.68 -31.13
N GLN A 187 -28.65 34.98 -30.43
CA GLN A 187 -29.61 35.60 -29.52
C GLN A 187 -28.94 35.89 -28.18
N THR A 188 -28.78 37.18 -27.87
CA THR A 188 -28.19 37.67 -26.62
C THR A 188 -29.27 38.15 -25.67
N PHE A 189 -29.11 37.84 -24.38
CA PHE A 189 -29.95 38.29 -23.28
C PHE A 189 -29.11 39.10 -22.29
N ILE A 190 -29.72 40.14 -21.72
CA ILE A 190 -29.13 40.96 -20.65
C ILE A 190 -30.07 40.91 -19.45
N TYR A 191 -29.57 40.44 -18.31
CA TYR A 191 -30.28 40.40 -17.05
C TYR A 191 -29.66 41.41 -16.08
N LYS A 192 -30.41 42.45 -15.72
CA LYS A 192 -29.98 43.42 -14.69
C LYS A 192 -30.50 42.99 -13.33
N CYS A 193 -29.67 43.11 -12.30
CA CYS A 193 -30.01 42.71 -10.95
C CYS A 193 -29.13 43.43 -9.93
N ASP A 194 -29.53 43.42 -8.66
CA ASP A 194 -28.74 44.02 -7.58
C ASP A 194 -27.55 43.14 -7.16
N ALA A 195 -27.69 41.81 -7.31
CA ALA A 195 -26.67 40.85 -6.93
C ALA A 195 -26.66 39.61 -7.86
N VAL A 196 -25.50 38.99 -7.99
CA VAL A 196 -25.30 37.74 -8.75
C VAL A 196 -24.75 36.65 -7.83
N LEU A 197 -25.48 35.54 -7.73
CA LEU A 197 -24.99 34.31 -7.11
C LEU A 197 -24.38 33.41 -8.18
N CYS A 198 -23.05 33.21 -8.12
CA CYS A 198 -22.34 32.34 -9.05
C CYS A 198 -22.22 30.92 -8.49
N THR A 199 -22.86 29.95 -9.17
CA THR A 199 -22.80 28.52 -8.85
C THR A 199 -22.14 27.70 -9.96
N LEU A 200 -21.31 28.34 -10.80
CA LEU A 200 -20.59 27.66 -11.88
C LEU A 200 -19.68 26.57 -11.30
N PRO A 201 -19.63 25.37 -11.91
CA PRO A 201 -18.69 24.34 -11.50
C PRO A 201 -17.25 24.85 -11.52
N LEU A 202 -16.43 24.41 -10.56
CA LEU A 202 -15.02 24.82 -10.47
C LEU A 202 -14.26 24.55 -11.78
N GLY A 203 -14.55 23.43 -12.46
CA GLY A 203 -13.97 23.13 -13.78
C GLY A 203 -14.26 24.20 -14.86
N VAL A 204 -15.43 24.86 -14.83
CA VAL A 204 -15.75 25.98 -15.73
C VAL A 204 -14.95 27.22 -15.37
N LEU A 205 -14.81 27.52 -14.07
CA LEU A 205 -14.00 28.63 -13.57
C LEU A 205 -12.50 28.46 -13.88
N LYS A 206 -12.04 27.22 -14.04
CA LYS A 206 -10.66 26.88 -14.41
C LYS A 206 -10.36 26.99 -15.92
N GLN A 207 -11.38 27.12 -16.78
CA GLN A 207 -11.16 27.09 -18.22
C GLN A 207 -10.25 28.24 -18.70
N GLN A 208 -9.35 27.90 -19.62
CA GLN A 208 -8.46 28.84 -20.31
C GLN A 208 -8.48 28.51 -21.81
N PRO A 209 -8.97 29.42 -22.69
CA PRO A 209 -9.57 30.72 -22.36
C PRO A 209 -10.89 30.61 -21.56
N PRO A 210 -11.28 31.64 -20.78
CA PRO A 210 -12.50 31.58 -19.95
C PRO A 210 -13.77 31.46 -20.79
N ALA A 211 -14.63 30.48 -20.48
CA ALA A 211 -15.98 30.43 -21.09
C ALA A 211 -16.94 31.50 -20.54
N VAL A 212 -16.69 31.97 -19.31
CA VAL A 212 -17.42 33.06 -18.66
C VAL A 212 -16.42 34.13 -18.23
N GLN A 213 -16.62 35.35 -18.75
CA GLN A 213 -15.78 36.49 -18.40
C GLN A 213 -16.37 37.27 -17.22
N PHE A 214 -15.56 37.60 -16.23
CA PHE A 214 -15.93 38.51 -15.15
C PHE A 214 -15.42 39.92 -15.44
N VAL A 215 -16.27 40.94 -15.26
CA VAL A 215 -15.92 42.34 -15.47
C VAL A 215 -16.40 43.19 -14.28
N PRO A 216 -15.48 43.76 -13.48
CA PRO A 216 -14.03 43.63 -13.56
C PRO A 216 -13.56 42.17 -13.35
N PRO A 217 -12.29 41.83 -13.71
CA PRO A 217 -11.75 40.50 -13.44
C PRO A 217 -11.85 40.15 -11.96
N LEU A 218 -12.04 38.86 -11.67
CA LEU A 218 -12.00 38.38 -10.29
C LEU A 218 -10.62 38.68 -9.67
N PRO A 219 -10.59 39.07 -8.39
CA PRO A 219 -9.34 39.41 -7.72
C PRO A 219 -8.42 38.17 -7.60
N GLU A 220 -7.12 38.42 -7.51
CA GLU A 220 -6.09 37.38 -7.52
C GLU A 220 -6.31 36.30 -6.44
N TRP A 221 -6.67 36.69 -5.22
CA TRP A 221 -6.90 35.73 -4.14
C TRP A 221 -7.98 34.69 -4.50
N LYS A 222 -8.95 35.06 -5.36
CA LYS A 222 -9.99 34.16 -5.87
C LYS A 222 -9.47 33.29 -7.01
N THR A 223 -8.81 33.88 -8.01
CA THR A 223 -8.30 33.12 -9.17
C THR A 223 -7.19 32.16 -8.76
N SER A 224 -6.29 32.55 -7.85
CA SER A 224 -5.24 31.70 -7.29
C SER A 224 -5.83 30.54 -6.47
N ALA A 225 -6.94 30.75 -5.75
CA ALA A 225 -7.65 29.65 -5.09
C ALA A 225 -8.26 28.68 -6.12
N VAL A 226 -8.93 29.20 -7.15
CA VAL A 226 -9.48 28.40 -8.26
C VAL A 226 -8.38 27.56 -8.93
N GLN A 227 -7.18 28.10 -9.11
CA GLN A 227 -6.05 27.37 -9.70
C GLN A 227 -5.58 26.22 -8.79
N ARG A 228 -5.39 26.48 -7.49
CA ARG A 228 -4.87 25.48 -6.54
C ARG A 228 -5.83 24.32 -6.24
N MET A 229 -7.13 24.57 -6.21
CA MET A 229 -8.10 23.50 -5.90
C MET A 229 -8.13 22.43 -6.99
N GLY A 230 -8.19 21.16 -6.61
CA GLY A 230 -8.41 20.06 -7.55
C GLY A 230 -9.84 20.05 -8.11
N PHE A 231 -10.01 19.62 -9.36
CA PHE A 231 -11.33 19.31 -9.92
C PHE A 231 -11.22 17.97 -10.65
N GLY A 232 -11.70 16.93 -9.99
CA GLY A 232 -11.60 15.55 -10.44
C GLY A 232 -12.53 15.20 -11.59
N ASN A 233 -12.51 13.93 -11.98
CA ASN A 233 -13.36 13.33 -12.99
C ASN A 233 -13.62 11.86 -12.68
N LEU A 234 -14.88 11.44 -12.80
CA LEU A 234 -15.27 10.04 -12.80
C LEU A 234 -16.42 9.86 -13.79
N ASN A 235 -16.48 8.71 -14.44
CA ASN A 235 -17.53 8.39 -15.39
C ASN A 235 -18.30 7.14 -14.96
N LYS A 236 -19.51 7.00 -15.51
CA LYS A 236 -20.38 5.84 -15.30
C LYS A 236 -20.79 5.28 -16.66
N VAL A 237 -20.75 3.96 -16.79
CA VAL A 237 -21.31 3.24 -17.93
C VAL A 237 -22.61 2.61 -17.47
N VAL A 238 -23.72 2.97 -18.11
CA VAL A 238 -25.03 2.39 -17.83
C VAL A 238 -25.27 1.28 -18.84
N LEU A 239 -25.45 0.06 -18.34
CA LEU A 239 -25.77 -1.12 -19.13
C LEU A 239 -27.18 -1.56 -18.75
N CYS A 240 -28.13 -1.45 -19.68
CA CYS A 240 -29.50 -1.90 -19.48
C CYS A 240 -29.69 -3.22 -20.22
N PHE A 241 -30.15 -4.25 -19.53
CA PHE A 241 -30.40 -5.56 -20.08
C PHE A 241 -31.90 -5.90 -20.08
N ASP A 242 -32.27 -6.95 -20.80
CA ASP A 242 -33.63 -7.50 -20.80
C ASP A 242 -33.86 -8.47 -19.62
N ARG A 243 -32.78 -9.00 -19.03
CA ARG A 243 -32.81 -9.96 -17.92
C ARG A 243 -31.60 -9.83 -16.99
N VAL A 244 -31.82 -10.15 -15.72
CA VAL A 244 -30.75 -10.25 -14.70
C VAL A 244 -29.97 -11.56 -14.92
N PHE A 245 -28.65 -11.47 -15.04
CA PHE A 245 -27.75 -12.63 -15.13
C PHE A 245 -26.64 -12.64 -14.05
N TRP A 246 -26.65 -11.65 -13.15
CA TRP A 246 -25.78 -11.55 -11.99
C TRP A 246 -26.53 -11.95 -10.71
N ASP A 247 -25.81 -12.01 -9.57
CA ASP A 247 -26.42 -12.29 -8.27
C ASP A 247 -27.31 -11.12 -7.81
N PRO A 248 -28.64 -11.31 -7.65
CA PRO A 248 -29.55 -10.24 -7.24
C PRO A 248 -29.36 -9.77 -5.79
N SER A 249 -28.74 -10.60 -4.94
CA SER A 249 -28.48 -10.29 -3.52
C SER A 249 -27.24 -9.42 -3.32
N VAL A 250 -26.38 -9.32 -4.34
CA VAL A 250 -25.14 -8.55 -4.30
C VAL A 250 -25.36 -7.19 -4.97
N ASN A 251 -25.15 -6.12 -4.21
CA ASN A 251 -25.33 -4.75 -4.72
C ASN A 251 -24.11 -4.22 -5.49
N LEU A 252 -22.92 -4.76 -5.25
CA LEU A 252 -21.70 -4.32 -5.89
C LEU A 252 -20.69 -5.47 -5.97
N PHE A 253 -19.95 -5.53 -7.07
CA PHE A 253 -18.86 -6.47 -7.23
C PHE A 253 -17.71 -5.84 -8.03
N GLY A 254 -16.49 -6.24 -7.70
CA GLY A 254 -15.26 -5.69 -8.25
C GLY A 254 -14.66 -6.52 -9.38
N HIS A 255 -13.97 -5.85 -10.29
CA HIS A 255 -13.09 -6.42 -11.31
C HIS A 255 -11.66 -5.94 -11.03
N VAL A 256 -10.75 -6.88 -10.75
CA VAL A 256 -9.35 -6.56 -10.46
C VAL A 256 -8.60 -6.35 -11.78
N GLY A 257 -8.09 -5.12 -11.99
CA GLY A 257 -7.31 -4.78 -13.17
C GLY A 257 -5.96 -5.51 -13.22
N SER A 258 -5.50 -5.84 -14.42
CA SER A 258 -4.24 -6.57 -14.61
C SER A 258 -2.99 -5.73 -14.32
N THR A 259 -3.10 -4.40 -14.39
CA THR A 259 -1.99 -3.46 -14.19
C THR A 259 -2.38 -2.30 -13.29
N THR A 260 -1.41 -1.71 -12.60
CA THR A 260 -1.62 -0.50 -11.81
C THR A 260 -2.14 0.66 -12.65
N ALA A 261 -1.75 0.76 -13.93
CA ALA A 261 -2.20 1.84 -14.82
C ALA A 261 -3.70 1.72 -15.19
N SER A 262 -4.20 0.49 -15.37
CA SER A 262 -5.60 0.22 -15.73
C SER A 262 -6.49 -0.13 -14.53
N ARG A 263 -6.02 0.10 -13.29
CA ARG A 263 -6.72 -0.33 -12.07
C ARG A 263 -8.11 0.27 -11.89
N GLY A 264 -8.36 1.47 -12.43
CA GLY A 264 -9.66 2.15 -12.38
C GLY A 264 -10.58 1.88 -13.57
N GLU A 265 -10.12 1.14 -14.58
CA GLU A 265 -10.90 0.85 -15.78
C GLU A 265 -11.94 -0.24 -15.49
N LEU A 266 -13.23 0.16 -15.47
CA LEU A 266 -14.37 -0.75 -15.25
C LEU A 266 -14.22 -1.63 -13.99
N PHE A 267 -13.58 -1.10 -12.96
CA PHE A 267 -13.16 -1.87 -11.77
C PHE A 267 -14.30 -2.21 -10.80
N LEU A 268 -15.46 -1.56 -10.93
CA LEU A 268 -16.59 -1.69 -10.01
C LEU A 268 -17.92 -1.63 -10.76
N VAL A 269 -18.78 -2.62 -10.48
CA VAL A 269 -20.13 -2.74 -11.05
C VAL A 269 -21.16 -2.64 -9.92
N TRP A 270 -22.28 -1.98 -10.20
CA TRP A 270 -23.33 -1.69 -9.22
C TRP A 270 -24.69 -2.24 -9.68
N ASN A 271 -25.35 -2.99 -8.80
CA ASN A 271 -26.71 -3.51 -8.93
C ASN A 271 -27.60 -2.88 -7.84
N LEU A 272 -28.21 -1.73 -8.15
CA LEU A 272 -28.96 -0.91 -7.18
C LEU A 272 -30.41 -0.64 -7.59
N TYR A 273 -30.72 -0.80 -8.87
CA TYR A 273 -32.02 -0.48 -9.44
C TYR A 273 -32.92 -1.70 -9.53
N LYS A 274 -34.23 -1.46 -9.72
CA LYS A 274 -35.22 -2.53 -9.85
C LYS A 274 -35.15 -3.22 -11.21
N ALA A 275 -34.79 -2.48 -12.25
CA ALA A 275 -34.70 -2.97 -13.62
C ALA A 275 -33.26 -3.45 -13.92
N PRO A 276 -33.09 -4.51 -14.72
CA PRO A 276 -31.81 -4.93 -15.27
C PRO A 276 -31.27 -3.97 -16.35
#